data_AF-A0A1D8K8W4-F1
#
_entry.id   AF-A0A1D8K8W4-F1
#
_cell.length_a   1.000
_cell.length_b   1.000
_cell.length_c   1.000
_cell.angle_alpha   90.00
_cell.angle_beta   90.00
_cell.angle_gamma   90.00
#
_symmetry.space_group_name_H-M   'P 1'
#
loop_
_entity.id
_entity.type
_entity.pdbx_description
1 polymer ?
#
loop_
_entity_poly.entity_id
_entity_poly.type
_entity_poly.pdbx_seq_one_letter_code
_entity_poly.pdbx_strand_id
1 'polypeptide(L)'
;MSSLYEQLGGDKAVDAAVDIFYRKVLADDRVNGFFDDTDMERQAAKQKAFLTMAFGGPHNYTGHDMREGHKRLVERGLNDTHVDVIIELLGESLRELNVPEDLIAQVAATAESVRNDVLNR
;
A
#
# COMPACT_ATOMS: atom_id res chain seq x y z
N MET A 1 20.43 11.59 8.40
CA MET A 1 19.48 10.56 8.88
C MET A 1 19.12 9.71 7.68
N SER A 2 19.15 8.39 7.82
CA SER A 2 18.81 7.48 6.72
C SER A 2 17.30 7.38 6.57
N SER A 3 16.77 7.37 5.35
CA SER A 3 15.31 7.22 5.15
C SER A 3 14.84 5.83 5.58
N LEU A 4 13.54 5.67 5.86
CA LEU A 4 12.97 4.35 6.15
C LEU A 4 13.25 3.37 4.98
N TYR A 5 13.22 3.87 3.74
CA TYR A 5 13.53 3.11 2.54
C TYR A 5 14.95 2.53 2.59
N GLU A 6 15.94 3.35 2.96
CA GLU A 6 17.31 2.89 3.12
C GLU A 6 17.47 1.92 4.30
N GLN A 7 16.80 2.18 5.42
CA GLN A 7 16.82 1.31 6.61
C GLN A 7 16.22 -0.07 6.34
N LEU A 8 15.21 -0.14 5.45
CA LEU A 8 14.57 -1.40 5.04
C LEU A 8 15.42 -2.23 4.06
N GLY A 9 16.48 -1.66 3.47
CA GLY A 9 17.28 -2.33 2.44
C GLY A 9 17.00 -1.87 1.01
N GLY A 10 16.30 -0.75 0.84
CA GLY A 10 16.06 -0.08 -0.43
C GLY A 10 15.18 -0.89 -1.38
N ASP A 11 15.46 -0.78 -2.68
CA ASP A 11 14.59 -1.24 -3.77
C ASP A 11 14.16 -2.71 -3.64
N LYS A 12 15.11 -3.58 -3.29
CA LYS A 12 14.87 -5.03 -3.15
C LYS A 12 13.92 -5.37 -2.02
N ALA A 13 13.98 -4.63 -0.92
CA ALA A 13 13.10 -4.85 0.22
C ALA A 13 11.69 -4.36 -0.09
N VAL A 14 11.56 -3.24 -0.82
CA VAL A 14 10.27 -2.76 -1.31
C VAL A 14 9.66 -3.76 -2.29
N ASP A 15 10.43 -4.31 -3.23
CA ASP A 15 9.96 -5.35 -4.15
C ASP A 15 9.39 -6.56 -3.40
N ALA A 16 10.16 -7.09 -2.45
CA ALA A 16 9.71 -8.21 -1.64
C ALA A 16 8.42 -7.88 -0.85
N ALA A 17 8.31 -6.66 -0.31
CA ALA A 17 7.13 -6.22 0.43
C ALA A 17 5.89 -6.15 -0.48
N VAL A 18 6.04 -5.62 -1.70
CA VAL A 18 4.94 -5.54 -2.69
C VAL A 18 4.45 -6.93 -3.09
N ASP A 19 5.36 -7.85 -3.35
CA ASP A 19 5.03 -9.23 -3.76
C ASP A 19 4.26 -9.98 -2.67
N ILE A 20 4.71 -9.87 -1.42
CA ILE A 20 4.03 -10.50 -0.27
C ILE A 20 2.67 -9.83 -0.05
N PHE A 21 2.62 -8.51 -0.10
CA PHE A 21 1.39 -7.74 0.08
C PHE A 21 0.30 -8.14 -0.92
N TYR A 22 0.60 -8.18 -2.21
CA TYR A 22 -0.41 -8.55 -3.19
C TYR A 22 -0.80 -10.02 -3.13
N ARG A 23 0.11 -10.92 -2.75
CA ARG A 23 -0.26 -12.30 -2.47
C ARG A 23 -1.31 -12.40 -1.37
N LYS A 24 -1.16 -11.60 -0.30
CA LYS A 24 -2.13 -11.54 0.79
C LYS A 24 -3.45 -10.89 0.35
N VAL A 25 -3.39 -9.75 -0.33
CA VAL A 25 -4.59 -9.05 -0.82
C VAL A 25 -5.44 -9.93 -1.74
N LEU A 26 -4.80 -10.65 -2.67
CA LEU A 26 -5.51 -11.54 -3.60
C LEU A 26 -6.05 -12.80 -2.91
N ALA A 27 -5.52 -13.16 -1.74
CA ALA A 27 -6.01 -14.28 -0.94
C ALA A 27 -7.07 -13.87 0.10
N ASP A 28 -7.35 -12.57 0.26
CA ASP A 28 -8.28 -12.07 1.27
C ASP A 28 -9.64 -11.73 0.65
N ASP A 29 -10.65 -12.54 0.98
CA ASP A 29 -12.03 -12.41 0.47
C ASP A 29 -12.71 -11.08 0.83
N ARG A 30 -12.18 -10.31 1.79
CA ARG A 30 -12.71 -8.99 2.14
C ARG A 30 -12.39 -7.94 1.08
N VAL A 31 -11.32 -8.13 0.30
CA VAL A 31 -10.80 -7.10 -0.61
C VAL A 31 -10.42 -7.60 -2.01
N ASN A 32 -10.23 -8.91 -2.21
CA ASN A 32 -9.77 -9.48 -3.49
C ASN A 32 -10.65 -9.09 -4.68
N GLY A 33 -11.98 -9.05 -4.51
CA GLY A 33 -12.93 -8.71 -5.58
C GLY A 33 -12.79 -7.28 -6.13
N PHE A 34 -12.09 -6.37 -5.44
CA PHE A 34 -11.77 -5.06 -6.03
C PHE A 34 -10.72 -5.16 -7.15
N PHE A 35 -9.96 -6.26 -7.20
CA PHE A 35 -8.83 -6.46 -8.10
C PHE A 35 -9.12 -7.40 -9.29
N ASP A 36 -10.33 -7.96 -9.42
CA ASP A 36 -10.68 -8.94 -10.47
C ASP A 36 -10.37 -8.47 -11.91
N ASP A 37 -10.54 -7.19 -12.19
CA ASP A 37 -10.29 -6.58 -13.51
C ASP A 37 -8.97 -5.78 -13.56
N THR A 38 -8.06 -6.02 -12.61
CA THR A 38 -6.82 -5.24 -12.47
C THR A 38 -5.63 -5.97 -13.09
N ASP A 39 -4.87 -5.27 -13.92
CA ASP A 39 -3.54 -5.70 -14.36
C ASP A 39 -2.59 -5.66 -13.15
N MET A 40 -2.36 -6.83 -12.55
CA MET A 40 -1.60 -6.94 -11.31
C MET A 40 -0.11 -6.61 -11.48
N GLU A 41 0.47 -6.76 -12.67
CA GLU A 41 1.86 -6.35 -12.92
C GLU A 41 1.98 -4.82 -12.86
N ARG A 42 1.07 -4.11 -13.54
CA ARG A 42 1.01 -2.64 -13.47
C ARG A 42 0.69 -2.15 -12.06
N GLN A 43 -0.20 -2.87 -11.37
CA GLN A 43 -0.61 -2.51 -10.02
C GLN A 43 0.53 -2.71 -9.00
N ALA A 44 1.32 -3.78 -9.12
CA ALA A 44 2.52 -4.00 -8.34
C ALA A 44 3.54 -2.87 -8.54
N ALA A 45 3.80 -2.47 -9.79
CA ALA A 45 4.71 -1.36 -10.08
C ALA A 45 4.26 -0.03 -9.45
N LYS A 46 2.97 0.28 -9.48
CA LYS A 46 2.41 1.48 -8.81
C LYS A 46 2.55 1.40 -7.30
N GLN A 47 2.28 0.23 -6.71
CA GLN A 47 2.43 0.03 -5.27
C GLN A 47 3.87 0.14 -4.81
N LYS A 48 4.83 -0.38 -5.60
CA LYS A 48 6.26 -0.18 -5.36
C LYS A 48 6.60 1.29 -5.28
N ALA A 49 6.14 2.09 -6.25
CA ALA A 49 6.35 3.54 -6.23
C ALA A 49 5.72 4.21 -4.99
N PHE A 50 4.52 3.77 -4.59
CA PHE A 50 3.85 4.26 -3.38
C PHE A 50 4.62 3.89 -2.10
N LEU A 51 5.06 2.64 -1.95
CA LEU A 51 5.82 2.21 -0.77
C LEU A 51 7.21 2.87 -0.72
N THR A 52 7.88 3.03 -1.86
CA THR A 52 9.10 3.83 -1.95
C THR A 52 8.86 5.26 -1.46
N MET A 53 7.75 5.91 -1.86
CA MET A 53 7.35 7.21 -1.32
C MET A 53 7.12 7.15 0.19
N ALA A 54 6.30 6.19 0.65
CA ALA A 54 5.89 6.09 2.05
C ALA A 54 7.08 5.84 2.97
N PHE A 55 8.11 5.15 2.47
CA PHE A 55 9.34 4.89 3.19
C PHE A 55 10.35 6.06 3.08
N GLY A 56 9.97 7.19 2.48
CA GLY A 56 10.86 8.35 2.33
C GLY A 56 11.99 8.12 1.31
N GLY A 57 11.81 7.18 0.39
CA GLY A 57 12.64 7.00 -0.78
C GLY A 57 12.34 8.04 -1.87
N PRO A 58 13.18 8.11 -2.90
CA PRO A 58 12.99 9.04 -4.01
C PRO A 58 11.67 8.75 -4.74
N HIS A 59 10.79 9.73 -4.78
CA HIS A 59 9.47 9.61 -5.40
C HIS A 59 9.00 10.95 -5.99
N ASN A 60 8.10 10.87 -6.95
CA ASN A 60 7.39 12.02 -7.55
C ASN A 60 5.87 11.92 -7.36
N TYR A 61 5.42 11.22 -6.32
CA TYR A 61 4.01 11.03 -6.04
C TYR A 61 3.35 12.33 -5.55
N THR A 62 2.24 12.73 -6.17
CA THR A 62 1.58 14.03 -5.94
C THR A 62 0.16 13.94 -5.37
N GLY A 63 -0.31 12.76 -4.93
CA GLY A 63 -1.62 12.59 -4.26
C GLY A 63 -2.85 12.68 -5.17
N HIS A 64 -2.80 13.46 -6.25
CA HIS A 64 -3.91 13.66 -7.20
C HIS A 64 -4.45 12.34 -7.80
N ASP A 65 -3.58 11.35 -7.98
CA ASP A 65 -3.93 10.05 -8.56
C ASP A 65 -4.76 9.15 -7.63
N MET A 66 -4.77 9.36 -6.30
CA MET A 66 -5.50 8.46 -5.41
C MET A 66 -7.01 8.62 -5.50
N ARG A 67 -7.51 9.86 -5.46
CA ARG A 67 -8.94 10.13 -5.60
C ARG A 67 -9.46 9.57 -6.92
N GLU A 68 -8.81 9.94 -8.02
CA GLU A 68 -9.21 9.50 -9.35
C GLU A 68 -9.07 7.98 -9.52
N GLY A 69 -7.96 7.39 -9.05
CA GLY A 69 -7.70 5.96 -9.14
C GLY A 69 -8.69 5.08 -8.37
N HIS A 70 -9.20 5.55 -7.23
CA HIS A 70 -10.11 4.79 -6.37
C HIS A 70 -11.59 5.15 -6.53
N LYS A 71 -11.91 6.21 -7.28
CA LYS A 71 -13.29 6.71 -7.46
C LYS A 71 -14.28 5.61 -7.85
N ARG A 72 -13.93 4.80 -8.86
CA ARG A 72 -14.79 3.70 -9.33
C ARG A 72 -14.93 2.57 -8.29
N LEU A 73 -13.95 2.39 -7.42
CA LEU A 73 -14.01 1.39 -6.35
C LEU A 73 -14.95 1.86 -5.24
N VAL A 74 -14.97 3.16 -4.93
CA VAL A 74 -15.96 3.76 -4.00
C VAL A 74 -17.38 3.57 -4.53
N GLU A 75 -17.61 3.77 -5.82
CA GLU A 75 -18.90 3.47 -6.48
C GLU A 75 -19.30 1.99 -6.36
N ARG A 76 -18.32 1.08 -6.21
CA ARG A 76 -18.52 -0.37 -5.99
C ARG A 76 -18.60 -0.77 -4.52
N GLY A 77 -18.54 0.18 -3.58
CA GLY A 77 -18.67 -0.09 -2.14
C GLY A 77 -17.37 -0.08 -1.35
N LEU A 78 -16.25 0.38 -1.92
CA LEU A 78 -15.03 0.65 -1.15
C LEU A 78 -15.35 1.59 0.01
N ASN A 79 -14.88 1.26 1.22
CA ASN A 79 -15.24 1.95 2.46
C ASN A 79 -14.11 1.78 3.49
N ASP A 80 -14.30 2.37 4.68
CA ASP A 80 -13.31 2.35 5.76
C ASP A 80 -12.80 0.95 6.13
N THR A 81 -13.69 -0.05 6.18
CA THR A 81 -13.31 -1.42 6.52
C THR A 81 -12.31 -1.98 5.51
N HIS A 82 -12.52 -1.71 4.22
CA HIS A 82 -11.60 -2.17 3.17
C HIS A 82 -10.23 -1.49 3.27
N VAL A 83 -10.18 -0.21 3.64
CA VAL A 83 -8.92 0.50 3.87
C VAL A 83 -8.21 -0.08 5.09
N ASP A 84 -8.93 -0.36 6.18
CA ASP A 84 -8.38 -1.01 7.37
C ASP A 84 -7.72 -2.35 7.02
N VAL A 85 -8.41 -3.18 6.23
CA VAL A 85 -7.88 -4.47 5.75
C VAL A 85 -6.60 -4.28 4.94
N ILE A 86 -6.56 -3.31 4.03
CA ILE A 86 -5.35 -3.04 3.23
C ILE A 86 -4.17 -2.63 4.14
N ILE A 87 -4.39 -1.80 5.16
CA ILE A 87 -3.35 -1.40 6.12
C ILE A 87 -2.91 -2.59 6.97
N GLU A 88 -3.85 -3.43 7.42
CA GLU A 88 -3.59 -4.67 8.15
C GLU A 88 -2.66 -5.61 7.35
N LEU A 89 -3.04 -5.93 6.12
CA LEU A 89 -2.28 -6.83 5.24
C LEU A 89 -0.90 -6.26 4.88
N LEU A 90 -0.79 -4.93 4.70
CA LEU A 90 0.50 -4.28 4.51
C LEU A 90 1.39 -4.45 5.75
N GLY A 91 0.84 -4.22 6.94
CA GLY A 91 1.55 -4.43 8.21
C GLY A 91 2.04 -5.87 8.38
N GLU A 92 1.19 -6.86 8.08
CA GLU A 92 1.59 -8.27 8.10
C GLU A 92 2.73 -8.58 7.12
N SER A 93 2.67 -8.03 5.92
CA SER A 93 3.70 -8.24 4.89
C SER A 93 5.07 -7.74 5.36
N LEU A 94 5.10 -6.59 6.02
CA LEU A 94 6.32 -6.02 6.59
C LEU A 94 6.82 -6.82 7.79
N ARG A 95 5.93 -7.36 8.64
CA ARG A 95 6.32 -8.27 9.73
C ARG A 95 6.99 -9.54 9.22
N GLU A 96 6.48 -10.12 8.13
CA GLU A 96 7.11 -11.31 7.52
C GLU A 96 8.53 -11.03 7.01
N LEU A 97 8.82 -9.77 6.65
CA LEU A 97 10.15 -9.31 6.26
C LEU A 97 11.02 -8.90 7.46
N ASN A 98 10.56 -9.15 8.70
CA ASN A 98 11.24 -8.77 9.94
C ASN A 98 11.48 -7.26 10.07
N VAL A 99 10.58 -6.45 9.50
CA VAL A 99 10.61 -5.00 9.70
C VAL A 99 10.25 -4.68 11.16
N PRO A 100 11.00 -3.80 11.84
CA PRO A 100 10.67 -3.35 13.19
C PRO A 100 9.27 -2.74 13.31
N GLU A 101 8.55 -3.01 14.42
CA GLU A 101 7.17 -2.54 14.63
C GLU A 101 7.04 -1.00 14.64
N ASP A 102 8.06 -0.28 15.10
CA ASP A 102 8.08 1.19 15.07
C ASP A 102 8.13 1.75 13.64
N LEU A 103 8.75 1.01 12.73
CA LEU A 103 8.75 1.35 11.30
C LEU A 103 7.42 0.96 10.65
N ILE A 104 6.87 -0.21 10.98
CA ILE A 104 5.54 -0.63 10.51
C ILE A 104 4.47 0.39 10.92
N ALA A 105 4.55 0.92 12.15
CA ALA A 105 3.64 1.96 12.63
C ALA A 105 3.76 3.26 11.80
N GLN A 106 4.96 3.65 11.37
CA GLN A 106 5.15 4.80 10.49
C GLN A 106 4.52 4.57 9.12
N VAL A 107 4.71 3.38 8.54
CA VAL A 107 4.08 3.01 7.27
C VAL A 107 2.56 3.06 7.36
N ALA A 108 2.00 2.47 8.42
CA ALA A 108 0.56 2.48 8.66
C ALA A 108 0.03 3.90 8.81
N ALA A 109 0.74 4.79 9.51
CA ALA A 109 0.37 6.19 9.63
C ALA A 109 0.40 6.92 8.27
N THR A 110 1.37 6.63 7.41
CA THR A 110 1.40 7.20 6.05
C THR A 110 0.24 6.68 5.21
N ALA A 111 -0.06 5.38 5.24
CA ALA A 111 -1.21 4.82 4.52
C ALA A 111 -2.54 5.40 5.03
N GLU A 112 -2.67 5.58 6.34
CA GLU A 112 -3.82 6.22 6.97
C GLU A 112 -4.00 7.68 6.51
N SER A 113 -2.91 8.42 6.33
CA SER A 113 -2.96 9.84 5.94
C SER A 113 -3.66 10.09 4.59
N VAL A 114 -3.69 9.09 3.70
CA VAL A 114 -4.32 9.18 2.37
C VAL A 114 -5.71 8.53 2.31
N ARG A 115 -6.26 8.04 3.44
CA ARG A 115 -7.58 7.38 3.50
C ARG A 115 -8.70 8.22 2.85
N ASN A 116 -8.76 9.51 3.16
CA ASN A 116 -9.83 10.37 2.66
C ASN A 116 -9.74 10.54 1.13
N ASP A 117 -8.52 10.58 0.58
CA ASP A 117 -8.33 10.61 -0.87
C ASP A 117 -8.79 9.29 -1.50
N VAL A 118 -8.41 8.14 -0.94
CA VAL A 118 -8.86 6.80 -1.39
C VAL A 118 -10.40 6.69 -1.35
N LEU A 119 -11.02 7.15 -0.27
CA LEU A 119 -12.47 7.10 -0.05
C LEU A 119 -13.24 8.26 -0.68
N ASN A 120 -12.56 9.11 -1.46
CA ASN A 120 -13.17 10.24 -2.16
C ASN A 120 -13.98 11.19 -1.25
N ARG A 121 -13.45 11.54 -0.07
CA ARG A 121 -14.09 12.45 0.91
C ARG A 121 -13.18 13.55 1.43
#